data_AF-A0A6V7QX73-F1
#
_entry.id   AF-A0A6V7QX73-F1
#
_cell.length_a   1.000
_cell.length_b   1.000
_cell.length_c   1.000
_cell.angle_alpha   90.00
_cell.angle_beta   90.00
_cell.angle_gamma   90.00
#
_symmetry.space_group_name_H-M   'P 1'
#
loop_
_entity.id
_entity.type
_entity.pdbx_description
1 polymer ?
#
loop_
_entity_poly.entity_id
_entity_poly.type
_entity_poly.pdbx_seq_one_letter_code
_entity_poly.pdbx_strand_id
1 'polypeptide(L)'
;MGSYSVEEFVGDGTLKGLIPKLVEEGWDDVPTLKMMNFQDMDHMKFTQHQKDALELRSYLHDRSLMEYADRLEVSRMSLAELLTLSTSTLATQFDMKRGHVARFIDRTITRHVPIPPSHSFPARERTLSSISRSTQDNEASRDLRRKQSAISSAKQSSKQEESTDKSRSDVIRKEGYVFKGIVASEPADPRLCGCVQPPPVVDSVAPYSTIENISVQKLTPEYKVGMHRLVEAKAPPMRASELWRDQPVVLLCIRRPGCIMCRAEAHQLYARKPVFDALGFQLIAVLHEQIEQEVRDFWPRYWGGVVVLDQGKDFFKALGGGDLLKDKFLTGFVFNPRAIANYKRAKSTGLDHNFRGEGEIKGGLFVVGHGKTGIAYQFIETNFGDWAPIGEVIDICSQFQNEWSAQEESVQRGSG
;
A
#
# COMPACT_ATOMS: atom_id res chain seq x y z
N MET A 1 -12.69 9.61 14.27
CA MET A 1 -12.69 11.05 13.96
C MET A 1 -13.56 11.27 12.73
N GLY A 2 -14.06 12.49 12.49
CA GLY A 2 -14.60 12.84 11.17
C GLY A 2 -13.48 12.90 10.14
N SER A 3 -13.80 12.64 8.87
CA SER A 3 -12.88 12.86 7.75
C SER A 3 -12.85 14.35 7.41
N TYR A 4 -11.80 15.05 7.86
CA TYR A 4 -11.55 16.44 7.47
C TYR A 4 -11.24 16.52 5.97
N SER A 5 -11.80 17.51 5.28
CA SER A 5 -11.29 17.93 3.96
C SER A 5 -9.94 18.65 4.10
N VAL A 6 -9.24 18.87 2.98
CA VAL A 6 -8.02 19.71 2.95
C VAL A 6 -8.34 21.11 3.45
N GLU A 7 -9.44 21.71 2.99
CA GLU A 7 -9.90 23.03 3.38
C GLU A 7 -10.22 23.13 4.87
N GLU A 8 -10.90 22.12 5.44
CA GLU A 8 -11.23 22.08 6.87
C GLU A 8 -9.98 21.87 7.76
N PHE A 9 -8.99 21.11 7.28
CA PHE A 9 -7.72 20.91 7.98
C PHE A 9 -6.84 22.16 7.92
N VAL A 10 -6.73 22.77 6.73
CA VAL A 10 -5.95 24.00 6.47
C VAL A 10 -6.58 25.25 7.09
N GLY A 11 -7.89 25.30 7.23
CA GLY A 11 -8.64 26.36 7.91
C GLY A 11 -8.49 27.75 7.27
N ASP A 12 -8.63 28.78 8.09
CA ASP A 12 -8.56 30.19 7.68
C ASP A 12 -7.17 30.84 7.88
N GLY A 13 -6.17 30.02 8.21
CA GLY A 13 -4.80 30.41 8.52
C GLY A 13 -3.90 30.76 7.32
N THR A 14 -2.61 30.95 7.60
CA THR A 14 -1.56 31.29 6.62
C THR A 14 -1.36 30.24 5.52
N LEU A 15 -1.88 29.03 5.73
CA LEU A 15 -1.89 27.94 4.76
C LEU A 15 -3.03 28.02 3.73
N LYS A 16 -4.12 28.76 3.99
CA LYS A 16 -5.30 28.80 3.10
C LYS A 16 -4.98 29.25 1.67
N GLY A 17 -4.09 30.23 1.54
CA GLY A 17 -3.61 30.71 0.23
C GLY A 17 -2.75 29.72 -0.55
N LEU A 18 -2.35 28.59 0.06
CA LEU A 18 -1.53 27.55 -0.57
C LEU A 18 -2.34 26.36 -1.10
N ILE A 19 -3.63 26.21 -0.74
CA ILE A 19 -4.46 25.05 -1.12
C ILE A 19 -4.38 24.72 -2.62
N PRO A 20 -4.51 25.68 -3.58
CA PRO A 20 -4.42 25.36 -5.00
C PRO A 20 -3.08 24.76 -5.41
N LYS A 21 -1.98 25.24 -4.81
CA LYS A 21 -0.61 24.75 -5.05
C LYS A 21 -0.37 23.39 -4.38
N LEU A 22 -0.95 23.17 -3.20
CA LEU A 22 -0.89 21.90 -2.50
C LEU A 22 -1.53 20.79 -3.35
N VAL A 23 -2.73 21.05 -3.88
CA VAL A 23 -3.41 20.13 -4.81
C VAL A 23 -2.63 19.95 -6.12
N GLU A 24 -2.05 21.00 -6.71
CA GLU A 24 -1.22 20.91 -7.93
C GLU A 24 0.03 20.01 -7.74
N GLU A 25 0.67 20.06 -6.57
CA GLU A 25 1.88 19.29 -6.25
C GLU A 25 1.58 17.93 -5.57
N GLY A 26 0.32 17.48 -5.53
CA GLY A 26 -0.08 16.15 -5.05
C GLY A 26 -0.23 16.01 -3.53
N TRP A 27 -0.69 17.07 -2.87
CA TRP A 27 -1.00 17.13 -1.43
C TRP A 27 -2.50 17.45 -1.24
N ASP A 28 -3.35 16.63 -1.87
CA ASP A 28 -4.81 16.81 -1.99
C ASP A 28 -5.63 16.03 -0.93
N ASP A 29 -4.97 15.44 0.07
CA ASP A 29 -5.62 14.85 1.24
C ASP A 29 -4.91 15.16 2.57
N VAL A 30 -5.64 15.03 3.69
CA VAL A 30 -5.10 15.33 5.03
C VAL A 30 -3.97 14.37 5.44
N PRO A 31 -4.07 13.04 5.27
CA PRO A 31 -2.93 12.14 5.44
C PRO A 31 -1.66 12.54 4.67
N THR A 32 -1.74 12.88 3.37
CA THR A 32 -0.56 13.32 2.61
C THR A 32 -0.01 14.66 3.11
N LEU A 33 -0.86 15.67 3.39
CA LEU A 33 -0.43 16.93 4.00
C LEU A 33 0.31 16.72 5.33
N LYS A 34 -0.14 15.78 6.17
CA LYS A 34 0.51 15.40 7.43
C LYS A 34 1.82 14.60 7.24
N MET A 35 2.09 14.11 6.03
CA MET A 35 3.37 13.49 5.65
C MET A 35 4.35 14.50 5.01
N MET A 36 3.91 15.72 4.69
CA MET A 36 4.79 16.77 4.20
C MET A 36 5.83 17.12 5.27
N ASN A 37 7.10 17.12 4.87
CA ASN A 37 8.24 17.38 5.75
C ASN A 37 8.92 18.72 5.41
N PHE A 38 9.87 19.15 6.24
CA PHE A 38 10.56 20.45 6.10
C PHE A 38 11.21 20.65 4.71
N GLN A 39 11.67 19.59 4.04
CA GLN A 39 12.33 19.66 2.73
C GLN A 39 11.31 19.83 1.59
N ASP A 40 10.15 19.17 1.68
CA ASP A 40 9.01 19.44 0.79
C ASP A 40 8.45 20.86 1.02
N MET A 41 8.36 21.30 2.28
CA MET A 41 7.94 22.66 2.64
C MET A 41 8.90 23.73 2.07
N ASP A 42 10.21 23.50 2.10
CA ASP A 42 11.21 24.37 1.47
C ASP A 42 11.09 24.38 -0.07
N HIS A 43 10.89 23.23 -0.71
CA HIS A 43 10.60 23.15 -2.15
C HIS A 43 9.32 23.92 -2.51
N MET A 44 8.30 23.80 -1.66
CA MET A 44 7.05 24.56 -1.74
C MET A 44 7.20 26.05 -1.40
N LYS A 45 8.36 26.48 -0.87
CA LYS A 45 8.68 27.84 -0.41
C LYS A 45 7.77 28.33 0.73
N PHE A 46 7.42 27.45 1.66
CA PHE A 46 6.72 27.80 2.89
C PHE A 46 7.59 28.76 3.74
N THR A 47 6.98 29.84 4.21
CA THR A 47 7.53 30.64 5.31
C THR A 47 7.57 29.81 6.60
N GLN A 48 8.43 30.15 7.56
CA GLN A 48 8.51 29.41 8.83
C GLN A 48 7.13 29.31 9.52
N HIS A 49 6.38 30.42 9.56
CA HIS A 49 5.02 30.47 10.11
C HIS A 49 4.05 29.46 9.45
N GLN A 50 4.20 29.17 8.15
CA GLN A 50 3.41 28.15 7.46
C GLN A 50 3.85 26.72 7.82
N LYS A 51 5.14 26.50 8.12
CA LYS A 51 5.63 25.23 8.66
C LYS A 51 5.09 24.99 10.07
N ASP A 52 5.19 26.01 10.93
CA ASP A 52 4.68 25.99 12.31
C ASP A 52 3.16 25.73 12.34
N ALA A 53 2.41 26.38 11.44
CA ALA A 53 0.97 26.16 11.27
C ALA A 53 0.61 24.72 10.86
N LEU A 54 1.40 24.12 9.95
CA LEU A 54 1.16 22.75 9.47
C LEU A 54 1.53 21.71 10.54
N GLU A 55 2.60 21.94 11.31
CA GLU A 55 2.92 21.13 12.50
C GLU A 55 1.80 21.20 13.54
N LEU A 56 1.37 22.42 13.90
CA LEU A 56 0.31 22.68 14.87
C LEU A 56 -1.01 22.02 14.48
N ARG A 57 -1.44 22.15 13.21
CA ARG A 57 -2.67 21.52 12.69
C ARG A 57 -2.56 20.00 12.69
N SER A 58 -1.42 19.44 12.30
CA SER A 58 -1.15 17.99 12.39
C SER A 58 -1.28 17.48 13.82
N TYR A 59 -0.74 18.21 14.79
CA TYR A 59 -0.76 17.87 16.21
C TYR A 59 -2.17 17.92 16.83
N LEU A 60 -2.96 18.93 16.45
CA LEU A 60 -4.34 19.13 16.91
C LEU A 60 -5.33 18.15 16.28
N HIS A 61 -5.15 17.82 14.99
CA HIS A 61 -5.95 16.82 14.28
C HIS A 61 -5.93 15.47 15.00
N ASP A 62 -4.72 14.96 15.26
CA ASP A 62 -4.53 13.63 15.87
C ASP A 62 -4.99 13.56 17.33
N ARG A 63 -5.23 14.71 17.96
CA ARG A 63 -5.83 14.82 19.30
C ARG A 63 -7.33 15.10 19.29
N SER A 64 -7.95 15.30 18.11
CA SER A 64 -9.31 15.82 17.96
C SER A 64 -9.51 17.16 18.71
N LEU A 65 -8.66 18.14 18.36
CA LEU A 65 -8.58 19.48 18.94
C LEU A 65 -8.58 20.60 17.87
N MET A 66 -8.98 20.31 16.62
CA MET A 66 -8.99 21.29 15.52
C MET A 66 -9.88 22.52 15.79
N GLU A 67 -10.84 22.45 16.73
CA GLU A 67 -11.63 23.61 17.19
C GLU A 67 -10.77 24.78 17.77
N TYR A 68 -9.48 24.54 18.02
CA TYR A 68 -8.53 25.54 18.48
C TYR A 68 -7.49 25.97 17.43
N ALA A 69 -7.48 25.38 16.23
CA ALA A 69 -6.38 25.51 15.27
C ALA A 69 -6.09 26.96 14.87
N ASP A 70 -7.06 27.66 14.28
CA ASP A 70 -6.87 29.04 13.81
C ASP A 70 -6.57 30.00 14.99
N ARG A 71 -7.15 29.73 16.17
CA ARG A 71 -6.95 30.55 17.38
C ARG A 71 -5.53 30.41 17.95
N LEU A 72 -4.96 29.21 17.93
CA LEU A 72 -3.58 28.95 18.33
C LEU A 72 -2.61 29.49 17.27
N GLU A 73 -2.90 29.31 15.98
CA GLU A 73 -2.07 29.81 14.88
C GLU A 73 -1.94 31.35 14.88
N VAL A 74 -3.02 32.07 15.18
CA VAL A 74 -3.05 33.54 15.31
C VAL A 74 -2.06 34.06 16.37
N SER A 75 -1.71 33.26 17.40
CA SER A 75 -0.70 33.65 18.39
C SER A 75 0.73 33.75 17.83
N ARG A 76 0.98 33.10 16.68
CA ARG A 76 2.31 32.90 16.08
C ARG A 76 3.33 32.18 16.97
N MET A 77 2.90 31.59 18.07
CA MET A 77 3.73 30.70 18.88
C MET A 77 3.88 29.34 18.18
N SER A 78 5.09 28.80 18.18
CA SER A 78 5.35 27.44 17.72
C SER A 78 4.65 26.41 18.62
N LEU A 79 4.47 25.19 18.11
CA LEU A 79 3.94 24.07 18.91
C LEU A 79 4.79 23.84 20.17
N ALA A 80 6.12 23.98 20.07
CA ALA A 80 7.03 23.84 21.20
C ALA A 80 6.77 24.87 22.31
N GLU A 81 6.54 26.13 21.96
CA GLU A 81 6.23 27.20 22.92
C GLU A 81 4.82 27.03 23.51
N LEU A 82 3.82 26.65 22.70
CA LEU A 82 2.47 26.34 23.20
C LEU A 82 2.48 25.17 24.20
N LEU A 83 3.39 24.20 24.05
CA LEU A 83 3.58 23.07 24.96
C LEU A 83 4.42 23.37 26.21
N THR A 84 4.97 24.58 26.37
CA THR A 84 5.55 25.08 27.64
C THR A 84 4.61 26.01 28.41
N LEU A 85 3.49 26.43 27.82
CA LEU A 85 2.49 27.25 28.50
C LEU A 85 1.86 26.54 29.69
N SER A 86 1.49 27.33 30.70
CA SER A 86 0.77 26.81 31.86
C SER A 86 -0.65 26.38 31.52
N THR A 87 -1.20 25.45 32.29
CA THR A 87 -2.58 24.97 32.09
C THR A 87 -3.64 26.05 32.29
N SER A 88 -3.37 27.07 33.12
CA SER A 88 -4.24 28.24 33.24
C SER A 88 -4.12 29.13 32.01
N THR A 89 -2.91 29.38 31.47
CA THR A 89 -2.71 30.16 30.24
C THR A 89 -3.45 29.52 29.05
N LEU A 90 -3.33 28.20 28.86
CA LEU A 90 -4.04 27.49 27.79
C LEU A 90 -5.57 27.60 27.95
N ALA A 91 -6.08 27.54 29.18
CA ALA A 91 -7.51 27.70 29.44
C ALA A 91 -8.01 29.15 29.23
N THR A 92 -7.26 30.17 29.67
CA THR A 92 -7.73 31.57 29.65
C THR A 92 -7.42 32.32 28.36
N GLN A 93 -6.25 32.10 27.75
CA GLN A 93 -5.83 32.80 26.52
C GLN A 93 -6.42 32.16 25.26
N PHE A 94 -6.63 30.83 25.27
CA PHE A 94 -7.11 30.07 24.12
C PHE A 94 -8.49 29.42 24.33
N ASP A 95 -9.18 29.72 25.44
CA ASP A 95 -10.53 29.21 25.75
C ASP A 95 -10.60 27.67 25.75
N MET A 96 -9.48 27.05 26.11
CA MET A 96 -9.33 25.60 26.01
C MET A 96 -9.98 24.92 27.22
N LYS A 97 -11.00 24.09 26.96
CA LYS A 97 -11.76 23.37 28.00
C LYS A 97 -10.79 22.53 28.83
N ARG A 98 -11.01 22.36 30.15
CA ARG A 98 -10.06 21.69 31.06
C ARG A 98 -9.61 20.29 30.60
N GLY A 99 -10.53 19.47 30.05
CA GLY A 99 -10.19 18.17 29.47
C GLY A 99 -9.49 18.23 28.09
N HIS A 100 -9.56 19.38 27.42
CA HIS A 100 -8.91 19.64 26.14
C HIS A 100 -7.48 20.15 26.38
N VAL A 101 -7.28 20.99 27.41
CA VAL A 101 -5.94 21.34 27.95
C VAL A 101 -5.20 20.06 28.35
N ALA A 102 -5.87 19.14 29.04
CA ALA A 102 -5.30 17.83 29.38
C ALA A 102 -4.84 17.09 28.12
N ARG A 103 -5.71 16.88 27.11
CA ARG A 103 -5.34 16.23 25.84
C ARG A 103 -4.24 16.96 25.06
N PHE A 104 -4.19 18.29 25.14
CA PHE A 104 -3.21 19.12 24.44
C PHE A 104 -1.80 18.99 25.03
N ILE A 105 -1.68 18.97 26.37
CA ILE A 105 -0.38 18.79 27.04
C ILE A 105 0.02 17.31 27.22
N ASP A 106 -0.84 16.37 26.81
CA ASP A 106 -0.68 14.95 27.13
C ASP A 106 0.50 14.30 26.41
N ARG A 107 1.50 13.91 27.21
CA ARG A 107 2.70 13.14 26.81
C ARG A 107 2.53 11.63 27.00
N THR A 108 1.32 11.15 27.31
CA THR A 108 0.95 9.74 27.47
C THR A 108 0.17 9.17 26.27
N ILE A 109 -0.58 10.01 25.53
CA ILE A 109 -1.01 9.69 24.14
C ILE A 109 0.20 9.30 23.27
N THR A 110 1.38 9.89 23.51
CA THR A 110 2.65 9.52 22.88
C THR A 110 3.34 8.29 23.50
N ARG A 111 2.63 7.43 24.25
CA ARG A 111 3.16 6.17 24.83
C ARG A 111 2.31 4.93 24.58
N HIS A 112 1.02 5.08 24.26
CA HIS A 112 0.21 4.12 23.50
C HIS A 112 -0.80 4.96 22.70
N VAL A 113 -0.66 5.20 21.40
CA VAL A 113 0.04 4.44 20.34
C VAL A 113 1.45 4.98 20.04
N PRO A 114 2.44 4.11 19.76
CA PRO A 114 3.73 4.54 19.22
C PRO A 114 3.61 4.88 17.73
N ILE A 115 3.23 6.12 17.42
CA ILE A 115 3.70 6.81 16.20
C ILE A 115 4.96 7.60 16.56
N PRO A 116 6.15 7.11 16.16
CA PRO A 116 7.33 7.96 16.08
C PRO A 116 7.95 7.85 14.66
N PRO A 117 9.12 8.46 14.42
CA PRO A 117 9.53 9.17 12.58
C PRO A 117 8.52 8.95 11.43
N SER A 118 8.01 10.07 10.89
CA SER A 118 7.67 10.30 9.46
C SER A 118 8.90 10.85 8.72
N HIS A 119 9.15 10.44 7.48
CA HIS A 119 10.49 10.59 6.87
C HIS A 119 10.56 11.81 5.96
N SER A 120 11.61 12.61 6.10
CA SER A 120 11.87 13.69 5.15
C SER A 120 12.40 13.16 3.82
N PHE A 121 11.84 13.65 2.71
CA PHE A 121 12.34 13.34 1.37
C PHE A 121 13.47 14.31 1.00
N PRO A 122 14.68 13.82 0.67
CA PRO A 122 15.78 14.70 0.30
C PRO A 122 15.48 15.44 -1.01
N ALA A 123 16.02 16.65 -1.10
CA ALA A 123 15.80 17.54 -2.25
C ALA A 123 16.31 16.94 -3.57
N ARG A 124 15.64 17.35 -4.66
CA ARG A 124 15.81 16.84 -6.02
C ARG A 124 17.01 17.48 -6.73
N GLU A 125 18.11 16.75 -6.86
CA GLU A 125 19.06 17.02 -7.95
C GLU A 125 18.49 16.45 -9.27
N ARG A 126 18.24 17.33 -10.26
CA ARG A 126 18.01 16.93 -11.66
C ARG A 126 19.00 17.66 -12.56
N THR A 127 20.03 16.95 -13.01
CA THR A 127 20.81 17.35 -14.17
C THR A 127 19.88 17.44 -15.37
N LEU A 128 19.92 18.56 -16.11
CA LEU A 128 19.05 18.79 -17.26
C LEU A 128 19.54 17.97 -18.47
N SER A 129 18.64 17.17 -19.04
CA SER A 129 18.74 16.75 -20.45
C SER A 129 17.38 16.94 -21.13
N SER A 130 17.40 17.64 -22.25
CA SER A 130 16.21 18.07 -22.99
C SER A 130 15.89 17.10 -24.14
N ILE A 131 14.62 16.72 -24.28
CA ILE A 131 14.07 16.23 -25.55
C ILE A 131 12.83 17.08 -25.89
N SER A 132 12.70 17.42 -27.18
CA SER A 132 11.87 18.51 -27.71
C SER A 132 10.45 18.09 -28.11
N ARG A 133 9.62 19.09 -28.42
CA ARG A 133 8.24 18.93 -28.91
C ARG A 133 8.17 18.87 -30.44
N SER A 134 7.22 18.10 -30.94
CA SER A 134 6.46 18.31 -32.20
C SER A 134 5.11 17.60 -32.00
N THR A 135 3.97 18.29 -32.03
CA THR A 135 3.11 18.53 -33.22
C THR A 135 2.82 17.25 -34.02
N GLN A 136 1.58 16.91 -34.34
CA GLN A 136 0.56 17.81 -34.90
C GLN A 136 -0.86 17.23 -34.78
N ASP A 137 -1.89 18.08 -34.76
CA ASP A 137 -3.30 17.67 -34.80
C ASP A 137 -3.75 17.20 -36.19
N ASN A 138 -4.82 16.40 -36.25
CA ASN A 138 -5.83 16.45 -37.32
C ASN A 138 -7.09 15.64 -36.95
N GLU A 139 -8.26 16.26 -37.13
CA GLU A 139 -9.56 15.57 -37.09
C GLU A 139 -9.87 14.88 -38.43
N ALA A 140 -10.64 13.78 -38.40
CA ALA A 140 -11.29 13.25 -39.59
C ALA A 140 -12.51 12.37 -39.24
N SER A 141 -13.66 13.00 -38.93
CA SER A 141 -14.92 12.29 -38.67
C SER A 141 -15.43 11.54 -39.90
N ARG A 142 -15.67 10.21 -39.78
CA ARG A 142 -16.53 9.45 -40.70
C ARG A 142 -17.37 8.40 -39.98
N ASP A 143 -18.61 8.77 -39.74
CA ASP A 143 -19.72 7.88 -39.39
C ASP A 143 -20.11 6.99 -40.58
N LEU A 144 -20.57 5.75 -40.36
CA LEU A 144 -21.46 5.02 -41.29
C LEU A 144 -21.99 3.67 -40.74
N ARG A 145 -23.22 3.71 -40.21
CA ARG A 145 -24.30 2.68 -40.32
C ARG A 145 -23.96 1.19 -40.13
N ARG A 146 -24.29 0.71 -38.93
CA ARG A 146 -25.36 -0.30 -38.66
C ARG A 146 -25.70 -1.28 -39.80
N LYS A 147 -25.41 -2.57 -39.57
CA LYS A 147 -26.32 -3.69 -39.90
C LYS A 147 -26.45 -4.64 -38.71
N GLN A 148 -27.66 -5.18 -38.52
CA GLN A 148 -27.97 -6.22 -37.52
C GLN A 148 -28.20 -7.54 -38.25
N SER A 149 -27.78 -8.64 -37.65
CA SER A 149 -28.22 -10.01 -37.95
C SER A 149 -28.11 -10.83 -36.67
N ALA A 150 -29.17 -11.57 -36.33
CA ALA A 150 -29.26 -12.40 -35.12
C ALA A 150 -29.35 -13.90 -35.52
N ILE A 151 -29.63 -14.77 -34.52
CA ILE A 151 -29.85 -16.24 -34.65
C ILE A 151 -28.49 -17.01 -34.71
N SER A 152 -28.27 -18.15 -34.02
CA SER A 152 -29.14 -19.01 -33.19
C SER A 152 -28.51 -19.51 -31.89
N SER A 153 -29.37 -19.92 -30.96
CA SER A 153 -29.10 -20.59 -29.68
C SER A 153 -28.38 -21.95 -29.79
N ALA A 154 -27.72 -22.35 -28.71
CA ALA A 154 -27.43 -23.76 -28.37
C ALA A 154 -27.62 -23.98 -26.85
N LYS A 155 -28.02 -25.19 -26.44
CA LYS A 155 -28.21 -25.59 -25.02
C LYS A 155 -27.26 -26.74 -24.67
N GLN A 156 -26.56 -26.64 -23.55
CA GLN A 156 -26.12 -27.77 -22.72
C GLN A 156 -26.25 -27.30 -21.25
N SER A 157 -26.97 -27.97 -20.34
CA SER A 157 -27.00 -29.39 -19.93
C SER A 157 -26.16 -29.59 -18.68
N SER A 158 -26.81 -29.54 -17.52
CA SER A 158 -26.23 -29.73 -16.19
C SER A 158 -25.73 -31.16 -15.94
N LYS A 159 -24.61 -31.30 -15.24
CA LYS A 159 -24.24 -32.49 -14.44
C LYS A 159 -23.61 -32.05 -13.12
N GLN A 160 -23.80 -32.86 -12.08
CA GLN A 160 -23.29 -32.62 -10.72
C GLN A 160 -21.82 -33.03 -10.60
N GLU A 161 -21.02 -32.23 -9.90
CA GLU A 161 -19.72 -32.62 -9.34
C GLU A 161 -19.80 -32.54 -7.81
N GLU A 162 -20.10 -33.66 -7.16
CA GLU A 162 -20.44 -33.69 -5.71
C GLU A 162 -19.67 -34.79 -4.95
N SER A 163 -18.49 -35.18 -5.46
CA SER A 163 -17.69 -36.30 -4.91
C SER A 163 -16.20 -36.00 -4.69
N THR A 164 -15.69 -34.87 -5.18
CA THR A 164 -14.23 -34.55 -5.15
C THR A 164 -13.81 -33.68 -3.98
N ASP A 165 -14.62 -32.69 -3.58
CA ASP A 165 -14.24 -31.71 -2.53
C ASP A 165 -14.07 -32.35 -1.14
N LYS A 166 -14.80 -33.45 -0.87
CA LYS A 166 -14.73 -34.21 0.39
C LYS A 166 -13.37 -34.89 0.60
N SER A 167 -12.81 -35.47 -0.48
CA SER A 167 -11.47 -36.07 -0.45
C SER A 167 -10.35 -35.04 -0.23
N ARG A 168 -10.47 -33.85 -0.85
CA ARG A 168 -9.48 -32.76 -0.69
C ARG A 168 -9.52 -32.16 0.71
N SER A 169 -10.70 -32.00 1.32
CA SER A 169 -10.84 -31.46 2.67
C SER A 169 -10.30 -32.39 3.76
N ASP A 170 -10.36 -33.72 3.58
CA ASP A 170 -9.72 -34.70 4.47
C ASP A 170 -8.18 -34.71 4.37
N VAL A 171 -7.60 -34.24 3.26
CA VAL A 171 -6.15 -34.05 3.11
C VAL A 171 -5.68 -32.76 3.80
N ILE A 172 -6.38 -31.65 3.59
CA ILE A 172 -6.05 -30.35 4.23
C ILE A 172 -6.00 -30.49 5.76
N ARG A 173 -6.94 -31.24 6.34
CA ARG A 173 -7.00 -31.51 7.79
C ARG A 173 -5.81 -32.31 8.36
N LYS A 174 -4.96 -32.94 7.53
CA LYS A 174 -3.83 -33.78 8.01
C LYS A 174 -2.50 -33.04 8.16
N GLU A 175 -2.34 -31.85 7.59
CA GLU A 175 -1.08 -31.10 7.64
C GLU A 175 -1.08 -29.95 8.66
N GLY A 176 -2.19 -29.72 9.37
CA GLY A 176 -2.31 -28.70 10.42
C GLY A 176 -2.61 -27.28 9.92
N TYR A 177 -2.81 -27.09 8.62
CA TYR A 177 -3.28 -25.83 8.05
C TYR A 177 -4.79 -25.68 8.28
N VAL A 178 -5.21 -24.48 8.72
CA VAL A 178 -6.59 -24.22 9.18
C VAL A 178 -7.53 -23.84 8.03
N PHE A 179 -7.01 -23.17 7.00
CA PHE A 179 -7.83 -22.42 6.03
C PHE A 179 -7.87 -23.06 4.64
N LYS A 180 -9.06 -23.05 4.00
CA LYS A 180 -9.23 -23.31 2.55
C LYS A 180 -8.85 -22.03 1.80
N GLY A 181 -7.55 -21.76 1.68
CA GLY A 181 -7.03 -20.50 1.12
C GLY A 181 -7.60 -20.16 -0.25
N ILE A 182 -7.87 -18.86 -0.45
CA ILE A 182 -8.50 -18.33 -1.68
C ILE A 182 -7.42 -17.89 -2.67
N VAL A 183 -7.53 -18.31 -3.94
CA VAL A 183 -6.82 -17.63 -5.05
C VAL A 183 -7.76 -16.62 -5.67
N ALA A 184 -7.28 -15.40 -5.86
CA ALA A 184 -7.92 -14.38 -6.67
C ALA A 184 -7.00 -13.97 -7.82
N SER A 185 -7.59 -13.68 -8.98
CA SER A 185 -6.91 -13.06 -10.09
C SER A 185 -7.93 -12.34 -10.97
N GLU A 186 -7.52 -11.26 -11.62
CA GLU A 186 -8.38 -10.64 -12.63
C GLU A 186 -8.35 -11.50 -13.92
N PRO A 187 -9.49 -11.73 -14.60
CA PRO A 187 -9.50 -12.45 -15.87
C PRO A 187 -8.62 -11.77 -16.93
N ALA A 188 -7.78 -12.55 -17.60
CA ALA A 188 -6.95 -12.12 -18.71
C ALA A 188 -7.47 -12.73 -20.03
N ASP A 189 -7.89 -11.89 -20.96
CA ASP A 189 -8.32 -12.32 -22.28
C ASP A 189 -7.13 -12.69 -23.20
N PRO A 190 -7.29 -13.65 -24.14
CA PRO A 190 -6.31 -13.90 -25.19
C PRO A 190 -6.11 -12.65 -26.06
N ARG A 191 -4.85 -12.24 -26.22
CA ARG A 191 -4.45 -11.01 -26.92
C ARG A 191 -3.98 -11.31 -28.34
N LEU A 192 -3.92 -10.27 -29.20
CA LEU A 192 -3.56 -10.38 -30.62
C LEU A 192 -4.34 -11.50 -31.34
N CYS A 193 -5.68 -11.44 -31.29
CA CYS A 193 -6.59 -12.42 -31.90
C CYS A 193 -6.37 -13.88 -31.46
N GLY A 194 -5.83 -14.10 -30.26
CA GLY A 194 -5.51 -15.44 -29.72
C GLY A 194 -4.06 -15.90 -29.95
N CYS A 195 -3.24 -15.13 -30.68
CA CYS A 195 -1.81 -15.44 -30.85
C CYS A 195 -1.00 -15.30 -29.55
N VAL A 196 -1.54 -14.58 -28.54
CA VAL A 196 -0.98 -14.51 -27.19
C VAL A 196 -2.04 -15.03 -26.22
N GLN A 197 -1.81 -16.22 -25.69
CA GLN A 197 -2.66 -16.80 -24.65
C GLN A 197 -2.44 -16.10 -23.29
N PRO A 198 -3.43 -16.10 -22.38
CA PRO A 198 -3.22 -15.64 -21.01
C PRO A 198 -2.17 -16.51 -20.27
N PRO A 199 -1.61 -16.04 -19.14
CA PRO A 199 -0.80 -16.88 -18.27
C PRO A 199 -1.59 -18.11 -17.79
N PRO A 200 -0.93 -19.21 -17.41
CA PRO A 200 -1.60 -20.37 -16.81
C PRO A 200 -2.45 -19.95 -15.60
N VAL A 201 -3.68 -20.47 -15.51
CA VAL A 201 -4.54 -20.24 -14.36
C VAL A 201 -4.07 -21.14 -13.22
N VAL A 202 -3.92 -20.56 -12.03
CA VAL A 202 -3.52 -21.27 -10.81
C VAL A 202 -4.76 -21.43 -9.95
N ASP A 203 -5.47 -22.55 -10.11
CA ASP A 203 -6.78 -22.79 -9.47
C ASP A 203 -6.70 -23.12 -7.96
N SER A 204 -5.51 -23.13 -7.37
CA SER A 204 -5.28 -23.49 -5.97
C SER A 204 -4.08 -22.74 -5.38
N VAL A 205 -4.22 -22.26 -4.14
CA VAL A 205 -3.18 -21.54 -3.42
C VAL A 205 -1.89 -22.37 -3.33
N ALA A 206 -0.74 -21.69 -3.47
CA ALA A 206 0.57 -22.30 -3.38
C ALA A 206 0.74 -23.10 -2.07
N PRO A 207 1.37 -24.28 -2.10
CA PRO A 207 1.68 -25.02 -0.87
C PRO A 207 2.52 -24.17 0.09
N TYR A 208 2.17 -24.17 1.38
CA TYR A 208 2.90 -23.39 2.38
C TYR A 208 4.40 -23.76 2.43
N SER A 209 4.73 -25.03 2.19
CA SER A 209 6.10 -25.55 2.08
C SER A 209 6.92 -24.92 0.94
N THR A 210 6.26 -24.42 -0.11
CA THR A 210 6.88 -23.67 -1.21
C THR A 210 7.36 -22.28 -0.76
N ILE A 211 6.68 -21.63 0.19
CA ILE A 211 7.06 -20.29 0.68
C ILE A 211 7.87 -20.28 1.98
N GLU A 212 7.68 -21.25 2.89
CA GLU A 212 8.30 -21.20 4.23
C GLU A 212 9.84 -21.26 4.20
N ASN A 213 10.39 -21.82 3.12
CA ASN A 213 11.81 -22.11 2.95
C ASN A 213 12.55 -21.11 2.04
N ILE A 214 11.86 -20.11 1.47
CA ILE A 214 12.48 -19.13 0.56
C ILE A 214 13.56 -18.35 1.31
N SER A 215 14.72 -18.20 0.67
CA SER A 215 15.84 -17.41 1.19
C SER A 215 15.65 -15.94 0.86
N VAL A 216 15.38 -15.13 1.88
CA VAL A 216 15.14 -13.69 1.75
C VAL A 216 16.18 -12.87 2.51
N GLN A 217 16.53 -11.71 1.98
CA GLN A 217 17.43 -10.75 2.64
C GLN A 217 16.66 -9.47 2.99
N LYS A 218 16.59 -9.09 4.28
CA LYS A 218 15.98 -7.82 4.70
C LYS A 218 16.81 -6.64 4.18
N LEU A 219 16.20 -5.81 3.33
CA LEU A 219 16.81 -4.60 2.76
C LEU A 219 16.53 -3.37 3.62
N THR A 220 15.32 -3.26 4.16
CA THR A 220 14.94 -2.18 5.07
C THR A 220 14.14 -2.72 6.26
N PRO A 221 14.26 -2.12 7.45
CA PRO A 221 13.38 -2.41 8.57
C PRO A 221 11.97 -1.83 8.34
N GLU A 222 11.03 -2.14 9.23
CA GLU A 222 9.82 -1.32 9.35
C GLU A 222 10.23 0.11 9.75
N TYR A 223 9.62 1.07 9.09
CA TYR A 223 9.93 2.47 9.23
C TYR A 223 9.29 3.11 10.48
N LYS A 224 10.10 3.93 11.17
CA LYS A 224 9.78 4.73 12.36
C LYS A 224 10.63 6.00 12.30
N VAL A 225 10.25 7.09 13.06
CA VAL A 225 11.13 9.60 14.18
C VAL A 225 12.61 9.99 14.66
N GLY A 226 13.43 10.50 13.74
CA GLY A 226 14.90 10.44 13.81
C GLY A 226 15.60 9.19 13.22
N MET A 227 14.96 8.30 12.44
CA MET A 227 15.71 7.30 11.64
C MET A 227 16.35 7.98 10.42
N HIS A 228 17.52 7.50 10.04
CA HIS A 228 18.19 7.89 8.80
C HIS A 228 17.94 6.85 7.71
N ARG A 229 17.91 7.28 6.45
CA ARG A 229 17.62 6.46 5.26
C ARG A 229 18.74 5.47 4.89
N LEU A 230 19.74 5.33 5.76
CA LEU A 230 20.98 4.57 5.56
C LEU A 230 20.91 3.23 6.31
N VAL A 231 20.50 2.18 5.60
CA VAL A 231 20.66 0.78 6.05
C VAL A 231 21.97 0.26 5.45
N GLU A 232 23.10 0.68 6.01
CA GLU A 232 24.44 0.34 5.49
C GLU A 232 24.82 -1.13 5.72
N ALA A 233 24.27 -1.75 6.77
CA ALA A 233 24.46 -3.16 7.05
C ALA A 233 23.44 -4.02 6.28
N LYS A 234 23.90 -4.72 5.23
CA LYS A 234 23.13 -5.80 4.60
C LYS A 234 22.90 -6.92 5.61
N ALA A 235 21.64 -7.17 5.98
CA ALA A 235 21.29 -8.29 6.84
C ALA A 235 21.71 -9.64 6.20
N PRO A 236 22.08 -10.66 6.99
CA PRO A 236 22.26 -12.01 6.44
C PRO A 236 20.94 -12.54 5.84
N PRO A 237 20.99 -13.43 4.84
CA PRO A 237 19.81 -14.14 4.37
C PRO A 237 19.16 -14.97 5.48
N MET A 238 17.82 -15.02 5.48
CA MET A 238 16.99 -15.71 6.46
C MET A 238 15.90 -16.52 5.74
N ARG A 239 15.32 -17.53 6.39
CA ARG A 239 14.14 -18.25 5.87
C ARG A 239 12.93 -17.34 5.97
N ALA A 240 12.11 -17.27 4.91
CA ALA A 240 10.96 -16.38 4.87
C ALA A 240 9.92 -16.66 5.98
N SER A 241 9.81 -17.91 6.46
CA SER A 241 8.98 -18.26 7.62
C SER A 241 9.30 -17.50 8.91
N GLU A 242 10.48 -16.91 9.05
CA GLU A 242 10.78 -16.03 10.19
C GLU A 242 10.14 -14.64 10.09
N LEU A 243 9.64 -14.24 8.91
CA LEU A 243 8.91 -12.97 8.74
C LEU A 243 7.52 -13.00 9.38
N TRP A 244 6.92 -14.19 9.49
CA TRP A 244 5.56 -14.39 10.02
C TRP A 244 5.51 -15.43 11.16
N ARG A 245 6.65 -15.77 11.77
CA ARG A 245 6.70 -16.71 12.91
C ARG A 245 5.77 -16.26 14.06
N ASP A 246 5.82 -14.96 14.38
CA ASP A 246 5.23 -14.40 15.60
C ASP A 246 3.96 -13.55 15.34
N GLN A 247 3.72 -13.15 14.09
CA GLN A 247 2.55 -12.35 13.65
C GLN A 247 2.14 -12.76 12.23
N PRO A 248 0.85 -12.67 11.85
CA PRO A 248 0.42 -12.87 10.48
C PRO A 248 0.86 -11.69 9.60
N VAL A 249 0.92 -11.89 8.28
CA VAL A 249 1.56 -10.95 7.36
C VAL A 249 0.82 -10.84 6.02
N VAL A 250 0.84 -9.63 5.46
CA VAL A 250 0.53 -9.37 4.05
C VAL A 250 1.84 -9.14 3.30
N LEU A 251 2.16 -10.04 2.36
CA LEU A 251 3.34 -9.96 1.50
C LEU A 251 2.95 -9.37 0.14
N LEU A 252 3.38 -8.15 -0.17
CA LEU A 252 3.21 -7.53 -1.49
C LEU A 252 4.41 -7.86 -2.38
N CYS A 253 4.22 -8.67 -3.42
CA CYS A 253 5.26 -9.08 -4.36
C CYS A 253 5.40 -8.04 -5.49
N ILE A 254 6.28 -7.06 -5.28
CA ILE A 254 6.40 -5.87 -6.13
C ILE A 254 7.23 -6.19 -7.38
N ARG A 255 6.62 -6.00 -8.55
CA ARG A 255 7.31 -6.11 -9.85
C ARG A 255 8.50 -5.18 -9.99
N ARG A 256 8.34 -3.89 -9.67
CA ARG A 256 9.41 -2.90 -9.85
C ARG A 256 9.19 -1.65 -8.99
N PRO A 257 10.04 -1.36 -8.00
CA PRO A 257 9.86 -0.21 -7.09
C PRO A 257 9.89 1.16 -7.80
N GLY A 258 10.46 1.26 -9.00
CA GLY A 258 10.41 2.47 -9.84
C GLY A 258 9.09 2.70 -10.60
N CYS A 259 8.23 1.70 -10.74
CA CYS A 259 7.06 1.77 -11.64
C CYS A 259 5.86 2.49 -11.01
N ILE A 260 5.19 3.36 -11.79
CA ILE A 260 3.96 4.06 -11.37
C ILE A 260 2.86 3.13 -10.85
N MET A 261 2.64 1.99 -11.50
CA MET A 261 1.59 1.03 -11.11
C MET A 261 1.90 0.40 -9.75
N CYS A 262 3.17 0.04 -9.50
CA CYS A 262 3.60 -0.55 -8.24
C CYS A 262 3.71 0.47 -7.10
N ARG A 263 4.14 1.72 -7.40
CA ARG A 263 4.18 2.82 -6.43
C ARG A 263 2.76 3.20 -5.98
N ALA A 264 1.80 3.26 -6.91
CA ALA A 264 0.41 3.53 -6.58
C ALA A 264 -0.24 2.40 -5.75
N GLU A 265 -0.01 1.13 -6.12
CA GLU A 265 -0.49 -0.04 -5.35
C GLU A 265 0.06 -0.06 -3.92
N ALA A 266 1.40 0.00 -3.79
CA ALA A 266 2.07 -0.01 -2.51
C ALA A 266 1.61 1.16 -1.62
N HIS A 267 1.48 2.36 -2.18
CA HIS A 267 0.99 3.54 -1.45
C HIS A 267 -0.47 3.36 -1.02
N GLN A 268 -1.35 2.87 -1.89
CA GLN A 268 -2.75 2.64 -1.54
C GLN A 268 -2.90 1.59 -0.43
N LEU A 269 -2.19 0.46 -0.52
CA LEU A 269 -2.21 -0.58 0.51
C LEU A 269 -1.60 -0.08 1.83
N TYR A 270 -0.43 0.56 1.79
CA TYR A 270 0.26 1.05 2.99
C TYR A 270 -0.47 2.21 3.68
N ALA A 271 -1.20 3.04 2.94
CA ALA A 271 -2.09 4.05 3.52
C ALA A 271 -3.26 3.44 4.35
N ARG A 272 -3.48 2.12 4.30
CA ARG A 272 -4.40 1.39 5.19
C ARG A 272 -3.68 0.63 6.32
N LYS A 273 -2.37 0.81 6.51
CA LYS A 273 -1.59 0.17 7.62
C LYS A 273 -2.30 0.24 8.98
N PRO A 274 -2.94 1.35 9.43
CA PRO A 274 -3.64 1.37 10.72
C PRO A 274 -4.79 0.35 10.85
N VAL A 275 -5.38 -0.11 9.74
CA VAL A 275 -6.38 -1.19 9.73
C VAL A 275 -5.70 -2.54 9.90
N PHE A 276 -4.62 -2.80 9.14
CA PHE A 276 -3.85 -4.04 9.26
C PHE A 276 -3.19 -4.19 10.63
N ASP A 277 -2.64 -3.10 11.18
CA ASP A 277 -2.07 -3.06 12.54
C ASP A 277 -3.13 -3.38 13.60
N ALA A 278 -4.37 -2.91 13.45
CA ALA A 278 -5.49 -3.23 14.34
C ALA A 278 -5.99 -4.68 14.20
N LEU A 279 -5.83 -5.29 13.02
CA LEU A 279 -6.05 -6.72 12.78
C LEU A 279 -4.85 -7.59 13.21
N GLY A 280 -3.72 -6.99 13.61
CA GLY A 280 -2.50 -7.67 14.01
C GLY A 280 -1.57 -8.11 12.86
N PHE A 281 -1.83 -7.66 11.63
CA PHE A 281 -1.08 -8.03 10.42
C PHE A 281 0.09 -7.09 10.14
N GLN A 282 1.29 -7.65 9.92
CA GLN A 282 2.43 -6.90 9.40
C GLN A 282 2.32 -6.70 7.88
N LEU A 283 2.76 -5.55 7.37
CA LEU A 283 2.91 -5.29 5.93
C LEU A 283 4.40 -5.43 5.51
N ILE A 284 4.69 -6.35 4.59
CA ILE A 284 6.04 -6.54 4.01
C ILE A 284 5.99 -6.45 2.47
N ALA A 285 6.94 -5.73 1.88
CA ALA A 285 7.16 -5.71 0.44
C ALA A 285 8.29 -6.69 0.07
N VAL A 286 8.05 -7.52 -0.94
CA VAL A 286 9.02 -8.46 -1.51
C VAL A 286 9.48 -7.93 -2.86
N LEU A 287 10.79 -7.75 -3.04
CA LEU A 287 11.43 -7.39 -4.31
C LEU A 287 12.18 -8.60 -4.89
N HIS A 288 12.22 -8.74 -6.21
CA HIS A 288 13.05 -9.76 -6.89
C HIS A 288 14.40 -9.23 -7.43
N GLU A 289 14.60 -7.91 -7.35
CA GLU A 289 15.77 -7.18 -7.85
C GLU A 289 16.12 -6.03 -6.88
N GLN A 290 17.41 -5.83 -6.59
CA GLN A 290 17.90 -4.74 -5.75
C GLN A 290 18.63 -3.69 -6.60
N ILE A 291 17.89 -2.71 -7.12
CA ILE A 291 18.49 -1.45 -7.59
C ILE A 291 18.45 -0.47 -6.42
N GLU A 292 19.60 -0.18 -5.80
CA GLU A 292 19.64 0.59 -4.55
C GLU A 292 18.91 1.92 -4.62
N GLN A 293 19.02 2.65 -5.75
CA GLN A 293 18.35 3.94 -5.89
C GLN A 293 16.83 3.80 -5.92
N GLU A 294 16.30 2.77 -6.57
CA GLU A 294 14.87 2.51 -6.61
C GLU A 294 14.36 2.00 -5.25
N VAL A 295 15.18 1.25 -4.49
CA VAL A 295 14.86 0.87 -3.10
C VAL A 295 14.84 2.11 -2.19
N ARG A 296 15.85 2.99 -2.31
CA ARG A 296 15.91 4.27 -1.58
C ARG A 296 14.73 5.16 -1.93
N ASP A 297 14.36 5.31 -3.20
CA ASP A 297 13.26 6.18 -3.61
C ASP A 297 11.88 5.58 -3.30
N PHE A 298 11.79 4.25 -3.21
CA PHE A 298 10.57 3.53 -2.85
C PHE A 298 10.30 3.51 -1.35
N TRP A 299 11.25 3.01 -0.54
CA TRP A 299 11.18 3.04 0.91
C TRP A 299 11.85 4.32 1.41
N PRO A 300 11.11 5.26 2.03
CA PRO A 300 9.87 5.03 2.79
C PRO A 300 8.63 5.64 2.11
N ARG A 301 8.79 6.24 0.93
CA ARG A 301 7.84 7.18 0.32
C ARG A 301 6.50 6.57 -0.04
N TYR A 302 6.52 5.36 -0.61
CA TYR A 302 5.32 4.63 -1.01
C TYR A 302 5.08 3.39 -0.14
N TRP A 303 6.03 3.10 0.76
CA TRP A 303 6.01 1.94 1.64
C TRP A 303 6.90 2.16 2.85
N GLY A 304 6.31 2.25 4.05
CA GLY A 304 7.06 2.27 5.31
C GLY A 304 7.27 0.88 5.91
N GLY A 305 6.67 -0.18 5.37
CA GLY A 305 6.83 -1.53 5.90
C GLY A 305 8.25 -2.06 5.71
N VAL A 306 8.50 -3.27 6.22
CA VAL A 306 9.74 -4.01 5.88
C VAL A 306 9.82 -4.19 4.36
N VAL A 307 11.03 -4.09 3.80
CA VAL A 307 11.34 -4.54 2.44
C VAL A 307 12.32 -5.70 2.50
N VAL A 308 12.00 -6.80 1.82
CA VAL A 308 12.88 -7.97 1.65
C VAL A 308 13.20 -8.23 0.18
N LEU A 309 14.36 -8.84 -0.07
CA LEU A 309 14.84 -9.27 -1.37
C LEU A 309 14.77 -10.79 -1.49
N ASP A 310 13.99 -11.26 -2.46
CA ASP A 310 13.92 -12.63 -2.94
C ASP A 310 14.76 -12.73 -4.24
N GLN A 311 16.05 -13.03 -4.10
CA GLN A 311 16.96 -13.11 -5.26
C GLN A 311 16.60 -14.26 -6.21
N GLY A 312 16.12 -15.38 -5.65
CA GLY A 312 15.70 -16.58 -6.37
C GLY A 312 14.42 -16.38 -7.18
N LYS A 313 13.60 -15.39 -6.81
CA LYS A 313 12.27 -15.06 -7.37
C LYS A 313 11.24 -16.14 -7.04
N ASP A 314 11.45 -16.84 -5.92
CA ASP A 314 10.67 -18.02 -5.53
C ASP A 314 9.26 -17.66 -5.05
N PHE A 315 9.04 -16.46 -4.49
CA PHE A 315 7.68 -15.95 -4.23
C PHE A 315 6.95 -15.66 -5.54
N PHE A 316 7.66 -15.09 -6.52
CA PHE A 316 7.12 -14.76 -7.84
C PHE A 316 6.87 -16.01 -8.70
N LYS A 317 7.58 -17.11 -8.43
CA LYS A 317 7.26 -18.47 -8.93
C LYS A 317 6.08 -19.09 -8.22
N ALA A 318 6.00 -18.97 -6.88
CA ALA A 318 4.87 -19.50 -6.11
C ALA A 318 3.53 -18.89 -6.55
N LEU A 319 3.52 -17.58 -6.89
CA LEU A 319 2.37 -16.92 -7.51
C LEU A 319 1.93 -17.56 -8.83
N GLY A 320 2.87 -18.07 -9.64
CA GLY A 320 2.61 -18.80 -10.88
C GLY A 320 2.61 -20.33 -10.77
N GLY A 321 2.40 -20.89 -9.58
CA GLY A 321 2.36 -22.35 -9.38
C GLY A 321 3.69 -23.09 -9.57
N GLY A 322 4.81 -22.36 -9.61
CA GLY A 322 6.16 -22.85 -9.88
C GLY A 322 6.84 -22.08 -11.03
N ASP A 323 6.06 -21.53 -11.95
CA ASP A 323 6.56 -20.75 -13.08
C ASP A 323 6.64 -19.25 -12.78
N LEU A 324 7.69 -18.59 -13.26
CA LEU A 324 7.85 -17.14 -13.12
C LEU A 324 6.99 -16.42 -14.16
N LEU A 325 5.82 -15.95 -13.74
CA LEU A 325 4.87 -15.26 -14.62
C LEU A 325 5.50 -14.00 -15.25
N LYS A 326 5.56 -13.98 -16.59
CA LYS A 326 6.05 -12.84 -17.39
C LYS A 326 5.11 -12.46 -18.52
N ASP A 327 5.28 -11.26 -19.06
CA ASP A 327 4.68 -10.79 -20.30
C ASP A 327 5.68 -9.88 -21.04
N LYS A 328 5.76 -9.95 -22.37
CA LYS A 328 6.65 -9.03 -23.13
C LYS A 328 6.05 -7.64 -23.15
N PHE A 329 6.86 -6.57 -23.08
CA PHE A 329 6.33 -5.20 -23.06
C PHE A 329 5.33 -4.90 -24.20
N LEU A 330 5.61 -5.39 -25.41
CA LEU A 330 4.73 -5.20 -26.56
C LEU A 330 3.37 -5.93 -26.40
N THR A 331 3.35 -7.18 -25.91
CA THR A 331 2.14 -8.01 -25.80
C THR A 331 1.38 -7.83 -24.48
N GLY A 332 2.10 -7.52 -23.41
CA GLY A 332 1.58 -7.34 -22.05
C GLY A 332 1.17 -5.91 -21.73
N PHE A 333 1.67 -4.92 -22.48
CA PHE A 333 1.34 -3.51 -22.32
C PHE A 333 0.76 -2.88 -23.59
N VAL A 334 1.54 -2.77 -24.67
CA VAL A 334 1.14 -1.99 -25.86
C VAL A 334 -0.10 -2.56 -26.57
N PHE A 335 -0.22 -3.89 -26.64
CA PHE A 335 -1.40 -4.58 -27.18
C PHE A 335 -2.35 -5.12 -26.09
N ASN A 336 -2.29 -4.57 -24.87
CA ASN A 336 -3.13 -4.97 -23.75
C ASN A 336 -3.98 -3.78 -23.24
N PRO A 337 -5.28 -3.69 -23.59
CA PRO A 337 -6.12 -2.58 -23.17
C PRO A 337 -6.32 -2.52 -21.64
N ARG A 338 -6.29 -3.66 -20.92
CA ARG A 338 -6.38 -3.70 -19.46
C ARG A 338 -5.16 -3.04 -18.82
N ALA A 339 -3.95 -3.43 -19.25
CA ALA A 339 -2.72 -2.81 -18.78
C ALA A 339 -2.63 -1.31 -19.09
N ILE A 340 -3.14 -0.87 -20.25
CA ILE A 340 -3.23 0.56 -20.58
C ILE A 340 -4.22 1.29 -19.67
N ALA A 341 -5.34 0.68 -19.29
CA ALA A 341 -6.28 1.24 -18.33
C ALA A 341 -5.68 1.30 -16.91
N ASN A 342 -5.02 0.23 -16.46
CA ASN A 342 -4.30 0.18 -15.19
C ASN A 342 -3.21 1.26 -15.11
N TYR A 343 -2.45 1.46 -16.19
CA TYR A 343 -1.45 2.52 -16.28
C TYR A 343 -2.07 3.92 -16.24
N LYS A 344 -3.23 4.14 -16.87
CA LYS A 344 -3.97 5.41 -16.77
C LYS A 344 -4.44 5.66 -15.33
N ARG A 345 -5.03 4.66 -14.67
CA ARG A 345 -5.44 4.69 -13.25
C ARG A 345 -4.27 4.97 -12.31
N ALA A 346 -3.11 4.38 -12.57
CA ALA A 346 -1.89 4.65 -11.81
C ALA A 346 -1.36 6.06 -12.08
N LYS A 347 -1.33 6.52 -13.35
CA LYS A 347 -0.82 7.85 -13.70
C LYS A 347 -1.67 8.99 -13.12
N SER A 348 -2.98 8.81 -12.93
CA SER A 348 -3.83 9.81 -12.28
C SER A 348 -3.53 10.03 -10.80
N THR A 349 -2.67 9.22 -10.17
CA THR A 349 -2.18 9.46 -8.79
C THR A 349 -1.05 10.49 -8.69
N GLY A 350 -0.60 11.06 -9.82
CA GLY A 350 0.44 12.11 -9.85
C GLY A 350 1.87 11.67 -9.50
N LEU A 351 2.07 10.46 -8.97
CA LEU A 351 3.34 10.02 -8.40
C LEU A 351 4.49 9.98 -9.44
N ASP A 352 5.69 10.41 -9.00
CA ASP A 352 6.91 10.27 -9.79
C ASP A 352 7.27 8.79 -10.03
N HIS A 353 7.85 8.48 -11.17
CA HIS A 353 8.10 7.11 -11.61
C HIS A 353 9.15 7.02 -12.72
N ASN A 354 9.67 5.82 -12.94
CA ASN A 354 10.57 5.49 -14.03
C ASN A 354 10.39 4.03 -14.50
N PHE A 355 11.30 3.59 -15.38
CA PHE A 355 11.28 2.27 -16.00
C PHE A 355 12.55 1.44 -15.74
N ARG A 356 13.33 1.76 -14.70
CA ARG A 356 14.59 1.09 -14.35
C ARG A 356 14.36 -0.23 -13.62
N GLY A 357 15.03 -1.28 -14.07
CA GLY A 357 14.86 -2.65 -13.58
C GLY A 357 13.90 -3.48 -14.41
N GLU A 358 13.94 -4.78 -14.19
CA GLU A 358 13.12 -5.79 -14.85
C GLU A 358 11.62 -5.46 -14.65
N GLY A 359 10.88 -5.47 -15.76
CA GLY A 359 9.48 -5.03 -15.82
C GLY A 359 8.55 -6.01 -16.53
N GLU A 360 9.07 -7.12 -17.07
CA GLU A 360 8.27 -8.17 -17.70
C GLU A 360 7.64 -9.13 -16.69
N ILE A 361 8.25 -9.29 -15.50
CA ILE A 361 7.72 -10.08 -14.39
C ILE A 361 6.40 -9.50 -13.90
N LYS A 362 5.46 -10.38 -13.52
CA LYS A 362 4.20 -10.05 -12.84
C LYS A 362 4.31 -10.23 -11.33
N GLY A 363 3.55 -9.44 -10.58
CA GLY A 363 3.54 -9.44 -9.12
C GLY A 363 2.32 -10.17 -8.56
N GLY A 364 1.97 -9.81 -7.33
CA GLY A 364 0.84 -10.39 -6.61
C GLY A 364 0.92 -10.09 -5.12
N LEU A 365 0.05 -10.72 -4.34
CA LEU A 365 -0.02 -10.53 -2.90
C LEU A 365 -0.36 -11.86 -2.20
N PHE A 366 0.28 -12.14 -1.07
CA PHE A 366 -0.11 -13.23 -0.18
C PHE A 366 -0.62 -12.67 1.15
N VAL A 367 -1.64 -13.29 1.73
CA VAL A 367 -1.95 -13.18 3.16
C VAL A 367 -1.55 -14.49 3.82
N VAL A 368 -0.54 -14.46 4.67
CA VAL A 368 0.04 -15.64 5.33
C VAL A 368 -0.20 -15.51 6.83
N GLY A 369 -0.77 -16.55 7.43
CA GLY A 369 -1.03 -16.60 8.86
C GLY A 369 0.26 -16.83 9.67
N HIS A 370 0.19 -16.59 10.98
CA HIS A 370 1.37 -16.72 11.85
C HIS A 370 1.85 -18.18 11.98
N GLY A 371 3.16 -18.34 12.24
CA GLY A 371 3.81 -19.62 12.52
C GLY A 371 3.76 -20.60 11.33
N LYS A 372 2.77 -21.50 11.36
CA LYS A 372 2.48 -22.50 10.31
C LYS A 372 0.98 -22.63 10.01
N THR A 373 0.14 -21.64 10.33
CA THR A 373 -1.32 -21.72 10.10
C THR A 373 -1.71 -21.78 8.61
N GLY A 374 -0.82 -21.34 7.71
CA GLY A 374 -0.91 -21.50 6.26
C GLY A 374 -1.08 -20.17 5.50
N ILE A 375 -1.42 -20.27 4.22
CA ILE A 375 -1.76 -19.12 3.37
C ILE A 375 -3.28 -18.97 3.32
N ALA A 376 -3.81 -17.82 3.73
CA ALA A 376 -5.25 -17.52 3.68
C ALA A 376 -5.68 -16.97 2.31
N TYR A 377 -4.80 -16.23 1.62
CA TYR A 377 -5.08 -15.59 0.34
C TYR A 377 -3.87 -15.51 -0.57
N GLN A 378 -4.10 -15.63 -1.87
CA GLN A 378 -3.14 -15.41 -2.94
C GLN A 378 -3.80 -14.61 -4.08
N PHE A 379 -3.42 -13.34 -4.24
CA PHE A 379 -3.76 -12.55 -5.43
C PHE A 379 -2.64 -12.65 -6.47
N ILE A 380 -3.01 -12.89 -7.73
CA ILE A 380 -2.07 -13.02 -8.85
C ILE A 380 -2.33 -11.91 -9.88
N GLU A 381 -1.31 -11.10 -10.18
CA GLU A 381 -1.37 -10.11 -11.26
C GLU A 381 -1.30 -10.83 -12.61
N THR A 382 -2.40 -10.86 -13.38
CA THR A 382 -2.44 -11.55 -14.69
C THR A 382 -2.15 -10.58 -15.85
N ASN A 383 -2.47 -9.30 -15.71
CA ASN A 383 -2.13 -8.20 -16.59
C ASN A 383 -1.39 -7.10 -15.82
N PHE A 384 -0.58 -6.32 -16.53
CA PHE A 384 0.26 -5.33 -15.87
C PHE A 384 -0.55 -4.25 -15.15
N GLY A 385 -0.35 -4.14 -13.84
CA GLY A 385 -1.05 -3.22 -12.96
C GLY A 385 -2.47 -3.66 -12.56
N ASP A 386 -2.82 -4.95 -12.70
CA ASP A 386 -3.93 -5.51 -11.93
C ASP A 386 -3.50 -5.51 -10.44
N TRP A 387 -4.34 -5.04 -9.53
CA TRP A 387 -4.01 -4.84 -8.11
C TRP A 387 -4.94 -5.66 -7.22
N ALA A 388 -4.42 -6.13 -6.08
CA ALA A 388 -5.23 -6.86 -5.10
C ALA A 388 -6.38 -5.98 -4.57
N PRO A 389 -7.66 -6.41 -4.60
CA PRO A 389 -8.77 -5.62 -4.09
C PRO A 389 -8.63 -5.38 -2.58
N ILE A 390 -8.25 -4.15 -2.19
CA ILE A 390 -7.88 -3.84 -0.78
C ILE A 390 -9.00 -4.17 0.22
N GLY A 391 -10.28 -4.03 -0.18
CA GLY A 391 -11.42 -4.45 0.64
C GLY A 391 -11.42 -5.96 0.93
N GLU A 392 -11.30 -6.78 -0.11
CA GLU A 392 -11.22 -8.25 -0.03
C GLU A 392 -10.03 -8.71 0.83
N VAL A 393 -8.87 -8.06 0.69
CA VAL A 393 -7.69 -8.33 1.53
C VAL A 393 -7.97 -8.00 3.00
N ILE A 394 -8.65 -6.89 3.30
CA ILE A 394 -9.03 -6.51 4.68
C ILE A 394 -10.10 -7.46 5.25
N ASP A 395 -11.09 -7.84 4.45
CA ASP A 395 -12.16 -8.76 4.84
C ASP A 395 -11.58 -10.14 5.18
N ILE A 396 -10.63 -10.66 4.39
CA ILE A 396 -9.94 -11.92 4.68
C ILE A 396 -9.06 -11.81 5.93
N CYS A 397 -8.30 -10.72 6.10
CA CYS A 397 -7.55 -10.48 7.35
C CYS A 397 -8.48 -10.46 8.58
N SER A 398 -9.67 -9.88 8.43
CA SER A 398 -10.68 -9.80 9.50
C SER A 398 -11.30 -11.17 9.80
N GLN A 399 -11.61 -11.98 8.78
CA GLN A 399 -12.09 -13.36 8.96
C GLN A 399 -11.04 -14.24 9.66
N PHE A 400 -9.77 -14.15 9.23
CA PHE A 400 -8.65 -14.85 9.84
C PHE A 400 -8.51 -14.53 11.35
N GLN A 401 -8.61 -13.24 11.73
CA GLN A 401 -8.56 -12.84 13.14
C GLN A 401 -9.70 -13.46 13.97
N ASN A 402 -10.93 -13.41 13.46
CA ASN A 402 -12.10 -13.96 14.15
C ASN A 402 -12.04 -15.49 14.31
N GLU A 403 -11.63 -16.22 13.27
CA GLU A 403 -11.48 -17.68 13.33
C GLU A 403 -10.36 -18.11 14.31
N TRP A 404 -9.28 -17.34 14.39
CA TRP A 404 -8.21 -17.57 15.38
C TRP A 404 -8.71 -17.40 16.82
N SER A 405 -9.36 -16.26 17.14
CA SER A 405 -9.90 -16.00 18.48
C SER A 405 -10.92 -17.06 18.92
N ALA A 406 -11.79 -17.52 18.01
CA ALA A 406 -12.73 -18.59 18.30
C ALA A 406 -12.05 -19.94 18.63
N GLN A 407 -10.88 -20.22 18.03
CA GLN A 407 -10.11 -21.43 18.31
C GLN A 407 -9.42 -21.34 19.68
N GLU A 408 -8.79 -20.22 20.03
CA GLU A 408 -8.18 -20.02 21.35
C GLU A 408 -9.21 -20.18 22.50
N GLU A 409 -10.39 -19.55 22.38
CA GLU A 409 -11.46 -19.71 23.38
C GLU A 409 -12.02 -21.15 23.46
N SER A 410 -11.90 -21.95 22.39
CA SER A 410 -12.34 -23.36 22.39
C SER A 410 -11.34 -24.25 23.14
N VAL A 411 -10.04 -24.02 22.96
CA VAL A 411 -8.96 -24.77 23.63
C VAL A 411 -8.95 -24.48 25.13
N GLN A 412 -9.12 -23.21 25.52
CA GLN A 412 -9.22 -22.82 26.94
C GLN A 412 -10.44 -23.47 27.63
N ARG A 413 -11.60 -23.52 26.96
CA ARG A 413 -12.81 -24.16 27.50
C ARG A 413 -12.77 -25.70 27.50
N GLY A 414 -11.91 -26.32 26.69
CA GLY A 414 -11.67 -27.76 26.69
C GLY A 414 -10.62 -28.25 27.71
N SER A 415 -10.01 -27.33 28.48
CA SER A 415 -8.87 -27.60 29.36
C SER A 415 -9.16 -27.41 30.87
N GLY A 416 -10.44 -27.27 31.26
CA GLY A 416 -10.90 -26.98 32.63
C GLY A 416 -11.85 -28.02 33.21
#